data_AF-A0A497NTJ0-F1
#
_entry.id   AF-A0A497NTJ0-F1
#
_cell.length_a   1.000
_cell.length_b   1.000
_cell.length_c   1.000
_cell.angle_alpha   90.00
_cell.angle_beta   90.00
_cell.angle_gamma   90.00
#
_symmetry.space_group_name_H-M   'P 1'
#
loop_
_entity.id
_entity.type
_entity.pdbx_description
1 polymer ?
#
loop_
_entity_poly.entity_id
_entity_poly.type
_entity_poly.pdbx_seq_one_letter_code
_entity_poly.pdbx_strand_id
1 'polypeptide(L)'
;MAKTIDIQPSKLVLTDDTTLSAHTIYADNDEIDIDKPIKPDGIKGRASSDLYITATSSQKVGVKDSGGSVLVDIDEDTGIIDFSKQSRMRAYRSGSNQDVGAGASAKVQFNGVSYDEHNEFDEATNYRFTATKAGYYLVQACITYDGTADQVMFSAEIFKNGSRKALARNHASGTSSLSIVLTDVVYLAAGDYIEIYSYNGHTGTLGIAHGEDITYLAIHKLS
;
A
#
# COMPACT_ATOMS: atom_id res chain seq x y z
N MET A 1 57.46 30.64 -6.85
CA MET A 1 57.58 29.40 -7.64
C MET A 1 56.57 29.48 -8.76
N ALA A 2 56.99 29.36 -10.02
CA ALA A 2 56.05 29.27 -11.13
C ALA A 2 55.31 27.93 -11.01
N LYS A 3 53.97 27.97 -10.94
CA LYS A 3 53.15 26.77 -11.07
C LYS A 3 53.06 26.45 -12.56
N THR A 4 53.71 25.39 -12.99
CA THR A 4 53.69 24.95 -14.38
C THR A 4 52.46 24.09 -14.60
N ILE A 5 51.58 24.51 -15.52
CA ILE A 5 50.49 23.68 -16.02
C ILE A 5 51.07 22.82 -17.14
N ASP A 6 51.13 21.51 -16.93
CA ASP A 6 51.56 20.55 -17.96
C ASP A 6 50.34 20.10 -18.77
N ILE A 7 50.24 20.55 -20.02
CA ILE A 7 49.15 20.20 -20.93
C ILE A 7 49.63 19.02 -21.78
N GLN A 8 49.23 17.81 -21.41
CA GLN A 8 49.48 16.62 -22.21
C GLN A 8 48.33 16.43 -23.22
N PRO A 9 48.57 15.85 -24.42
CA PRO A 9 47.60 15.81 -25.52
C PRO A 9 46.24 15.15 -25.23
N SER A 10 46.08 14.47 -24.09
CA SER A 10 44.86 13.74 -23.72
C SER A 10 44.48 13.85 -22.24
N LYS A 11 45.22 14.60 -21.42
CA LYS A 11 44.96 14.66 -19.97
C LYS A 11 45.46 15.97 -19.36
N LEU A 12 44.58 16.63 -18.61
CA LEU A 12 44.95 17.70 -17.68
C LEU A 12 45.12 17.09 -16.29
N VAL A 13 46.30 17.25 -15.68
CA VAL A 13 46.61 16.74 -14.33
C VAL A 13 47.05 17.90 -13.45
N LEU A 14 46.34 18.12 -12.34
CA LEU A 14 46.85 18.97 -11.27
C LEU A 14 47.78 18.15 -10.38
N THR A 15 48.99 18.66 -10.17
CA THR A 15 50.07 17.98 -9.45
C THR A 15 50.17 18.40 -7.97
N ASP A 16 49.23 19.23 -7.50
CA ASP A 16 49.11 19.67 -6.11
C ASP A 16 47.63 19.79 -5.68
N ASP A 17 47.38 20.00 -4.38
CA ASP A 17 46.04 20.13 -3.78
C ASP A 17 45.34 21.47 -4.11
N THR A 18 45.59 22.07 -5.27
CA THR A 18 44.86 23.27 -5.68
C THR A 18 43.46 22.96 -6.21
N THR A 19 42.52 23.83 -5.89
CA THR A 19 41.18 23.84 -6.49
C THR A 19 41.27 24.27 -7.95
N LEU A 20 40.83 23.41 -8.88
CA LEU A 20 40.58 23.79 -10.27
C LEU A 20 39.29 24.60 -10.36
N SER A 21 39.38 25.93 -10.45
CA SER A 21 38.24 26.77 -10.84
C SER A 21 38.22 26.90 -12.37
N ALA A 22 37.68 25.89 -13.06
CA ALA A 22 37.43 25.99 -14.50
C ALA A 22 36.04 26.58 -14.72
N HIS A 23 35.92 27.59 -15.59
CA HIS A 23 34.61 28.14 -15.98
C HIS A 23 33.80 27.14 -16.82
N THR A 24 34.47 26.19 -17.48
CA THR A 24 33.86 25.13 -18.30
C THR A 24 34.83 23.97 -18.49
N ILE A 25 34.39 22.72 -18.32
CA ILE A 25 35.18 21.51 -18.64
C ILE A 25 34.44 20.81 -19.78
N TYR A 26 35.10 20.47 -20.89
CA TYR A 26 34.50 19.65 -21.96
C TYR A 26 35.00 18.21 -21.86
N ALA A 27 34.13 17.21 -21.99
CA ALA A 27 34.49 15.83 -22.26
C ALA A 27 33.95 15.45 -23.64
N ASP A 28 34.82 15.06 -24.57
CA ASP A 28 34.47 14.62 -25.94
C ASP A 28 33.56 15.59 -26.72
N ASN A 29 33.88 16.89 -26.70
CA ASN A 29 33.09 17.98 -27.29
C ASN A 29 31.70 18.20 -26.68
N ASP A 30 31.32 17.48 -25.63
CA ASP A 30 30.20 17.84 -24.76
C ASP A 30 30.73 18.70 -23.60
N GLU A 31 30.08 19.85 -23.40
CA GLU A 31 30.30 20.71 -22.24
C GLU A 31 29.84 19.95 -20.98
N ILE A 32 30.75 19.63 -20.06
CA ILE A 32 30.40 19.40 -18.65
C ILE A 32 30.17 20.80 -18.06
N ASP A 33 29.00 21.33 -18.38
CA ASP A 33 28.49 22.53 -17.78
C ASP A 33 27.99 22.20 -16.37
N ILE A 34 28.64 22.77 -15.36
CA ILE A 34 28.27 22.61 -13.95
C ILE A 34 27.06 23.47 -13.56
N ASP A 35 26.69 24.43 -14.42
CA ASP A 35 25.56 25.36 -14.27
C ASP A 35 24.35 24.97 -15.16
N LYS A 36 24.51 24.05 -16.13
CA LYS A 36 23.40 23.39 -16.83
C LYS A 36 23.03 22.06 -16.15
N PRO A 37 21.76 21.63 -16.23
CA PRO A 37 21.35 20.33 -15.72
C PRO A 37 22.15 19.21 -16.39
N ILE A 38 22.80 18.37 -15.58
CA ILE A 38 23.41 17.11 -16.00
C ILE A 38 22.35 16.34 -16.82
N LYS A 39 22.64 16.05 -18.10
CA LYS A 39 21.75 15.33 -19.02
C LYS A 39 21.31 13.97 -18.42
N PRO A 40 20.11 13.47 -18.78
CA PRO A 40 19.06 13.06 -17.85
C PRO A 40 19.13 11.63 -17.30
N ASP A 41 20.26 10.93 -17.46
CA ASP A 41 20.37 9.51 -17.06
C ASP A 41 20.60 9.32 -15.55
N GLY A 42 20.41 10.39 -14.78
CA GLY A 42 20.41 10.43 -13.32
C GLY A 42 21.68 11.04 -12.72
N ILE A 43 21.50 11.66 -11.55
CA ILE A 43 22.62 12.11 -10.72
C ILE A 43 23.19 10.88 -10.00
N LYS A 44 24.38 10.43 -10.40
CA LYS A 44 25.13 9.39 -9.66
C LYS A 44 25.88 10.03 -8.49
N GLY A 45 25.20 10.23 -7.37
CA GLY A 45 25.85 10.67 -6.13
C GLY A 45 26.65 9.53 -5.49
N ARG A 46 27.98 9.65 -5.45
CA ARG A 46 28.82 8.82 -4.57
C ARG A 46 29.40 9.73 -3.50
N ALA A 47 29.03 9.50 -2.25
CA ALA A 47 29.58 10.20 -1.10
C ALA A 47 30.32 9.21 -0.19
N SER A 48 31.38 9.66 0.48
CA SER A 48 32.07 8.90 1.53
C SER A 48 31.32 8.92 2.87
N SER A 49 30.20 9.65 2.93
CA SER A 49 29.28 9.84 4.05
C SER A 49 27.83 9.87 3.56
N ASP A 50 26.87 10.15 4.43
CA ASP A 50 25.45 10.30 4.07
C ASP A 50 25.25 11.34 2.96
N LEU A 51 24.33 11.05 2.05
CA LEU A 51 23.89 11.95 0.99
C LEU A 51 22.61 12.67 1.44
N TYR A 52 22.70 13.98 1.63
CA TYR A 52 21.55 14.83 1.92
C TYR A 52 21.07 15.54 0.66
N ILE A 53 19.74 15.59 0.46
CA ILE A 53 19.09 16.37 -0.59
C ILE A 53 18.20 17.39 0.12
N THR A 54 18.48 18.67 -0.07
CA THR A 54 17.65 19.75 0.47
C THR A 54 16.64 20.17 -0.58
N ALA A 55 15.37 19.84 -0.35
CA ALA A 55 14.26 20.42 -1.07
C ALA A 55 13.97 21.82 -0.50
N THR A 56 13.56 22.76 -1.33
CA THR A 56 13.00 24.04 -0.87
C THR A 56 11.49 23.94 -0.75
N SER A 57 10.85 24.92 -0.11
CA SER A 57 9.40 24.94 0.09
C SER A 57 8.62 24.56 -1.17
N SER A 58 7.64 23.68 -1.01
CA SER A 58 6.79 23.12 -2.07
C SER A 58 7.49 22.22 -3.09
N GLN A 59 8.74 21.82 -2.85
CA GLN A 59 9.40 20.75 -3.60
C GLN A 59 9.18 19.39 -2.92
N LYS A 60 9.34 18.33 -3.71
CA LYS A 60 9.33 16.95 -3.24
C LYS A 60 10.61 16.23 -3.65
N VAL A 61 11.07 15.32 -2.80
CA VAL A 61 12.17 14.40 -3.12
C VAL A 61 11.56 13.03 -3.39
N GLY A 62 11.74 12.45 -4.58
CA GLY A 62 11.06 11.20 -4.91
C GLY A 62 11.66 10.40 -6.06
N VAL A 63 11.17 9.17 -6.17
CA VAL A 63 11.49 8.22 -7.24
C VAL A 63 10.31 8.17 -8.20
N LYS A 64 10.60 8.23 -9.51
CA LYS A 64 9.60 8.08 -10.57
C LYS A 64 9.86 6.81 -11.37
N ASP A 65 8.82 6.24 -11.98
CA ASP A 65 8.99 5.22 -13.00
C ASP A 65 9.46 5.83 -14.33
N SER A 66 9.79 4.97 -15.31
CA SER A 66 10.22 5.40 -16.64
C SER A 66 9.16 6.19 -17.42
N GLY A 67 7.89 6.12 -16.99
CA GLY A 67 6.79 6.93 -17.53
C GLY A 67 6.63 8.28 -16.82
N GLY A 68 7.46 8.58 -15.82
CA GLY A 68 7.40 9.82 -15.06
C GLY A 68 6.40 9.82 -13.91
N SER A 69 5.72 8.70 -13.62
CA SER A 69 4.80 8.60 -12.48
C SER A 69 5.59 8.46 -11.19
N VAL A 70 5.21 9.19 -10.14
CA VAL A 70 5.85 9.08 -8.82
C VAL A 70 5.53 7.72 -8.20
N LEU A 71 6.55 7.06 -7.66
CA LEU A 71 6.44 5.78 -6.94
C LEU A 71 6.49 6.00 -5.43
N VAL A 72 7.46 6.82 -5.00
CA VAL A 72 7.64 7.25 -3.62
C VAL A 72 8.12 8.68 -3.65
N ASP A 73 7.53 9.57 -2.85
CA ASP A 73 8.07 10.90 -2.61
C ASP A 73 7.98 11.28 -1.13
N ILE A 74 8.78 12.28 -0.77
CA ILE A 74 8.76 12.96 0.52
C ILE A 74 8.39 14.40 0.22
N ASP A 75 7.33 14.86 0.87
CA ASP A 75 6.88 16.24 0.79
C ASP A 75 7.68 17.10 1.78
N GLU A 76 8.42 18.11 1.30
CA GLU A 76 9.31 18.92 2.16
C GLU A 76 8.53 19.75 3.18
N ASP A 77 7.35 20.22 2.82
CA ASP A 77 6.57 21.10 3.68
C ASP A 77 5.98 20.31 4.87
N THR A 78 5.73 19.01 4.71
CA THR A 78 5.06 18.16 5.71
C THR A 78 5.94 17.04 6.30
N GLY A 79 7.00 16.64 5.62
CA GLY A 79 7.82 15.46 5.93
C GLY A 79 7.10 14.13 5.71
N ILE A 80 5.92 14.11 5.09
CA ILE A 80 5.14 12.89 4.82
C ILE A 80 5.74 12.14 3.64
N ILE A 81 5.82 10.81 3.77
CA ILE A 81 6.23 9.91 2.68
C ILE A 81 5.00 9.32 2.02
N ASP A 82 4.79 9.59 0.73
CA ASP A 82 3.73 8.96 -0.05
C ASP A 82 4.24 7.72 -0.77
N PHE A 83 3.48 6.62 -0.69
CA PHE A 83 3.71 5.39 -1.46
C PHE A 83 2.61 5.25 -2.50
N SER A 84 2.73 5.96 -3.63
CA SER A 84 1.65 6.15 -4.60
C SER A 84 1.12 4.87 -5.24
N LYS A 85 1.88 3.76 -5.20
CA LYS A 85 1.47 2.46 -5.74
C LYS A 85 1.40 1.37 -4.68
N GLN A 86 1.25 1.70 -3.39
CA GLN A 86 1.11 0.69 -2.35
C GLN A 86 -0.24 -0.03 -2.46
N SER A 87 -0.24 -1.35 -2.29
CA SER A 87 -1.47 -2.14 -2.33
C SER A 87 -2.41 -1.77 -1.18
N ARG A 88 -3.64 -1.41 -1.56
CA ARG A 88 -4.73 -1.05 -0.65
C ARG A 88 -6.08 -1.23 -1.33
N MET A 89 -7.05 -1.71 -0.57
CA MET A 89 -8.44 -1.78 -1.01
C MET A 89 -9.41 -1.57 0.15
N ARG A 90 -10.65 -1.21 -0.21
CA ARG A 90 -11.82 -1.31 0.65
C ARG A 90 -13.02 -1.72 -0.18
N ALA A 91 -13.68 -2.78 0.27
CA ALA A 91 -14.92 -3.31 -0.30
C ALA A 91 -16.00 -3.36 0.78
N TYR A 92 -17.27 -3.39 0.37
CA TYR A 92 -18.42 -3.40 1.26
C TYR A 92 -19.60 -4.18 0.70
N ARG A 93 -20.55 -4.51 1.58
CA ARG A 93 -21.81 -5.12 1.17
C ARG A 93 -22.74 -4.03 0.63
N SER A 94 -23.04 -4.08 -0.66
CA SER A 94 -23.80 -3.05 -1.38
C SER A 94 -25.22 -3.49 -1.74
N GLY A 95 -26.15 -2.54 -1.72
CA GLY A 95 -27.51 -2.66 -2.25
C GLY A 95 -28.53 -3.41 -1.39
N SER A 96 -28.15 -4.54 -0.77
CA SER A 96 -29.09 -5.33 0.05
C SER A 96 -28.38 -6.22 1.08
N ASN A 97 -29.11 -6.58 2.14
CA ASN A 97 -28.60 -7.53 3.13
C ASN A 97 -28.29 -8.89 2.49
N GLN A 98 -27.32 -9.61 3.06
CA GLN A 98 -27.00 -10.98 2.68
C GLN A 98 -27.51 -11.95 3.73
N ASP A 99 -28.37 -12.88 3.35
CA ASP A 99 -28.88 -13.91 4.27
C ASP A 99 -27.83 -14.97 4.60
N VAL A 100 -27.72 -15.30 5.89
CA VAL A 100 -26.89 -16.39 6.43
C VAL A 100 -27.78 -17.36 7.19
N GLY A 101 -27.81 -18.61 6.73
CA GLY A 101 -28.65 -19.65 7.32
C GLY A 101 -28.31 -19.95 8.78
N ALA A 102 -29.29 -20.52 9.50
CA ALA A 102 -29.14 -20.92 10.89
C ALA A 102 -28.00 -21.93 11.10
N GLY A 103 -27.14 -21.68 12.08
CA GLY A 103 -26.01 -22.56 12.42
C GLY A 103 -24.98 -22.71 11.29
N ALA A 104 -24.96 -21.81 10.31
CA ALA A 104 -24.13 -21.92 9.12
C ALA A 104 -23.05 -20.84 9.05
N SER A 105 -21.96 -21.16 8.36
CA SER A 105 -20.96 -20.19 7.90
C SER A 105 -21.18 -19.88 6.43
N ALA A 106 -21.20 -18.59 6.07
CA ALA A 106 -21.27 -18.14 4.70
C ALA A 106 -20.12 -17.20 4.37
N LYS A 107 -19.62 -17.25 3.14
CA LYS A 107 -18.68 -16.24 2.63
C LYS A 107 -19.43 -14.91 2.55
N VAL A 108 -18.84 -13.84 3.08
CA VAL A 108 -19.43 -12.51 3.01
C VAL A 108 -19.23 -11.96 1.60
N GLN A 109 -20.31 -11.54 0.97
CA GLN A 109 -20.33 -11.01 -0.39
C GLN A 109 -20.18 -9.49 -0.37
N PHE A 110 -18.95 -9.00 -0.27
CA PHE A 110 -18.66 -7.59 -0.49
C PHE A 110 -18.72 -7.29 -2.00
N ASN A 111 -19.88 -6.82 -2.47
CA ASN A 111 -20.21 -6.60 -3.87
C ASN A 111 -20.17 -5.11 -4.28
N GLY A 112 -19.56 -4.26 -3.47
CA GLY A 112 -19.22 -2.88 -3.82
C GLY A 112 -17.78 -2.58 -3.41
N VAL A 113 -17.12 -1.68 -4.15
CA VAL A 113 -15.74 -1.25 -3.91
C VAL A 113 -15.72 0.26 -3.68
N SER A 114 -15.10 0.69 -2.59
CA SER A 114 -14.86 2.12 -2.30
C SER A 114 -13.59 2.60 -3.00
N TYR A 115 -12.53 1.79 -2.91
CA TYR A 115 -11.26 1.99 -3.60
C TYR A 115 -10.52 0.66 -3.72
N ASP A 116 -9.75 0.49 -4.80
CA ASP A 116 -8.85 -0.64 -5.00
C ASP A 116 -7.69 -0.18 -5.90
N GLU A 117 -6.50 -0.01 -5.32
CA GLU A 117 -5.36 0.61 -6.02
C GLU A 117 -4.82 -0.26 -7.17
N HIS A 118 -4.99 -1.58 -7.09
CA HIS A 118 -4.41 -2.53 -8.05
C HIS A 118 -5.43 -3.50 -8.66
N ASN A 119 -6.72 -3.27 -8.45
CA ASN A 119 -7.80 -4.19 -8.86
C ASN A 119 -7.54 -5.61 -8.33
N GLU A 120 -7.14 -5.70 -7.06
CA GLU A 120 -6.80 -6.96 -6.40
C GLU A 120 -8.03 -7.66 -5.80
N PHE A 121 -9.16 -6.95 -5.69
CA PHE A 121 -10.41 -7.49 -5.21
C PHE A 121 -11.35 -7.86 -6.36
N ASP A 122 -12.02 -9.00 -6.22
CA ASP A 122 -13.08 -9.46 -7.13
C ASP A 122 -14.44 -9.34 -6.44
N GLU A 123 -15.14 -8.24 -6.70
CA GLU A 123 -16.45 -7.92 -6.11
C GLU A 123 -17.65 -8.60 -6.80
N ALA A 124 -17.43 -9.33 -7.90
CA ALA A 124 -18.50 -9.85 -8.74
C ALA A 124 -18.62 -11.37 -8.70
N THR A 125 -17.49 -12.09 -8.66
CA THR A 125 -17.47 -13.55 -8.84
C THR A 125 -17.09 -14.28 -7.57
N ASN A 126 -15.94 -13.94 -6.96
CA ASN A 126 -15.39 -14.72 -5.85
C ASN A 126 -15.48 -14.02 -4.49
N TYR A 127 -15.65 -12.70 -4.45
CA TYR A 127 -15.67 -11.88 -3.24
C TYR A 127 -14.38 -12.03 -2.41
N ARG A 128 -13.22 -11.92 -3.09
CA ARG A 128 -11.90 -12.16 -2.50
C ARG A 128 -10.88 -11.14 -2.94
N PHE A 129 -9.94 -10.84 -2.06
CA PHE A 129 -8.73 -10.12 -2.39
C PHE A 129 -7.63 -11.11 -2.79
N THR A 130 -6.91 -10.87 -3.87
CA THR A 130 -5.77 -11.68 -4.32
C THR A 130 -4.53 -10.81 -4.41
N ALA A 131 -3.51 -11.10 -3.60
CA ALA A 131 -2.30 -10.30 -3.55
C ALA A 131 -1.51 -10.40 -4.86
N THR A 132 -1.17 -9.27 -5.48
CA THR A 132 -0.29 -9.23 -6.66
C THR A 132 1.20 -9.27 -6.29
N LYS A 133 1.52 -8.97 -5.04
CA LYS A 133 2.88 -8.94 -4.50
C LYS A 133 2.94 -9.65 -3.15
N ALA A 134 4.10 -10.26 -2.88
CA ALA A 134 4.33 -10.84 -1.57
C ALA A 134 4.53 -9.74 -0.51
N GLY A 135 4.09 -10.00 0.72
CA GLY A 135 4.28 -9.10 1.84
C GLY A 135 3.36 -9.40 3.03
N TYR A 136 3.47 -8.56 4.06
CA TYR A 136 2.52 -8.55 5.17
C TYR A 136 1.40 -7.57 4.90
N TYR A 137 0.17 -8.01 5.12
CA TYR A 137 -1.05 -7.24 4.86
C TYR A 137 -1.86 -7.11 6.15
N LEU A 138 -2.25 -5.89 6.49
CA LEU A 138 -3.28 -5.65 7.50
C LEU A 138 -4.63 -5.97 6.87
N VAL A 139 -5.37 -6.90 7.46
CA VAL A 139 -6.72 -7.27 7.04
C VAL A 139 -7.67 -6.89 8.16
N GLN A 140 -8.64 -6.02 7.86
CA GLN A 140 -9.71 -5.64 8.78
C GLN A 140 -11.07 -5.84 8.15
N ALA A 141 -11.96 -6.53 8.83
CA ALA A 141 -13.36 -6.67 8.44
C ALA A 141 -14.28 -6.22 9.57
N CYS A 142 -15.39 -5.57 9.20
CA CYS A 142 -16.52 -5.31 10.08
C CYS A 142 -17.75 -5.98 9.49
N ILE A 143 -18.45 -6.81 10.26
CA ILE A 143 -19.67 -7.52 9.84
C ILE A 143 -20.78 -7.14 10.80
N THR A 144 -21.85 -6.55 10.30
CA THR A 144 -23.04 -6.22 11.11
C THR A 144 -24.18 -7.16 10.79
N TYR A 145 -24.68 -7.86 11.80
CA TYR A 145 -25.89 -8.68 11.71
C TYR A 145 -27.10 -7.84 12.06
N ASP A 146 -28.18 -8.00 11.31
CA ASP A 146 -29.47 -7.36 11.57
C ASP A 146 -30.39 -8.29 12.37
N GLY A 147 -31.05 -7.76 13.40
CA GLY A 147 -32.04 -8.47 14.21
C GLY A 147 -31.52 -9.74 14.90
N THR A 148 -30.60 -9.61 15.87
CA THR A 148 -30.06 -10.78 16.60
C THR A 148 -31.02 -11.31 17.68
N ALA A 149 -30.55 -12.24 18.52
CA ALA A 149 -31.24 -12.67 19.73
C ALA A 149 -30.26 -12.83 20.90
N ASP A 150 -30.79 -12.72 22.12
CA ASP A 150 -29.99 -12.79 23.34
C ASP A 150 -29.24 -14.13 23.44
N GLN A 151 -27.99 -14.05 23.91
CA GLN A 151 -27.04 -15.14 24.10
C GLN A 151 -26.72 -15.98 22.85
N VAL A 152 -26.96 -15.42 21.66
CA VAL A 152 -26.58 -16.08 20.39
C VAL A 152 -25.16 -15.68 19.98
N MET A 153 -24.34 -16.69 19.64
CA MET A 153 -22.98 -16.49 19.18
C MET A 153 -22.92 -16.19 17.69
N PHE A 154 -22.12 -15.20 17.32
CA PHE A 154 -21.80 -14.85 15.94
C PHE A 154 -20.27 -14.77 15.78
N SER A 155 -19.77 -15.06 14.58
CA SER A 155 -18.34 -14.92 14.28
C SER A 155 -18.06 -14.27 12.94
N ALA A 156 -16.96 -13.52 12.87
CA ALA A 156 -16.30 -13.16 11.63
C ALA A 156 -14.97 -13.92 11.58
N GLU A 157 -14.54 -14.33 10.38
CA GLU A 157 -13.38 -15.20 10.19
C GLU A 157 -12.59 -14.77 8.95
N ILE A 158 -11.27 -14.65 9.10
CA ILE A 158 -10.34 -14.41 7.97
C ILE A 158 -9.86 -15.77 7.47
N PHE A 159 -10.05 -16.02 6.18
CA PHE A 159 -9.52 -17.19 5.47
C PHE A 159 -8.43 -16.76 4.50
N LYS A 160 -7.34 -17.53 4.47
CA LYS A 160 -6.29 -17.46 3.45
C LYS A 160 -6.26 -18.79 2.70
N ASN A 161 -6.39 -18.76 1.39
CA ASN A 161 -6.33 -19.95 0.53
C ASN A 161 -7.25 -21.09 1.04
N GLY A 162 -8.48 -20.74 1.42
CA GLY A 162 -9.47 -21.69 1.95
C GLY A 162 -9.21 -22.19 3.38
N SER A 163 -8.18 -21.70 4.08
CA SER A 163 -7.89 -22.06 5.47
C SER A 163 -8.04 -20.85 6.41
N ARG A 164 -8.76 -21.02 7.51
CA ARG A 164 -8.93 -19.96 8.53
C ARG A 164 -7.60 -19.56 9.16
N LYS A 165 -7.40 -18.26 9.33
CA LYS A 165 -6.23 -17.64 9.97
C LYS A 165 -6.56 -16.93 11.27
N ALA A 166 -7.67 -16.20 11.29
CA ALA A 166 -8.14 -15.50 12.47
C ALA A 166 -9.66 -15.59 12.59
N LEU A 167 -10.17 -15.41 13.81
CA LEU A 167 -11.59 -15.36 14.11
C LEU A 167 -11.87 -14.39 15.26
N ALA A 168 -12.99 -13.68 15.17
CA ALA A 168 -13.56 -12.92 16.27
C ALA A 168 -14.96 -13.47 16.56
N ARG A 169 -15.34 -13.56 17.84
CA ARG A 169 -16.64 -14.06 18.29
C ARG A 169 -17.26 -13.11 19.29
N ASN A 170 -18.54 -12.85 19.11
CA ASN A 170 -19.35 -12.09 20.06
C ASN A 170 -20.63 -12.89 20.38
N HIS A 171 -21.17 -12.68 21.57
CA HIS A 171 -22.55 -13.08 21.89
C HIS A 171 -23.41 -11.83 21.91
N ALA A 172 -24.56 -11.86 21.25
CA ALA A 172 -25.55 -10.80 21.36
C ALA A 172 -26.15 -10.79 22.77
N SER A 173 -26.39 -9.61 23.34
CA SER A 173 -27.02 -9.43 24.66
C SER A 173 -28.48 -8.96 24.57
N GLY A 174 -29.11 -9.16 23.41
CA GLY A 174 -30.44 -8.63 23.09
C GLY A 174 -30.79 -8.89 21.62
N THR A 175 -31.83 -8.20 21.13
CA THR A 175 -32.39 -8.47 19.79
C THR A 175 -32.06 -7.41 18.73
N SER A 176 -31.18 -6.47 19.05
CA SER A 176 -30.75 -5.42 18.12
C SER A 176 -29.64 -5.91 17.21
N SER A 177 -29.09 -5.02 16.38
CA SER A 177 -27.95 -5.33 15.54
C SER A 177 -26.70 -5.60 16.37
N LEU A 178 -25.84 -6.49 15.86
CA LEU A 178 -24.55 -6.80 16.45
C LEU A 178 -23.47 -6.64 15.38
N SER A 179 -22.42 -5.87 15.67
CA SER A 179 -21.25 -5.76 14.81
C SER A 179 -20.07 -6.54 15.37
N ILE A 180 -19.33 -7.20 14.49
CA ILE A 180 -18.06 -7.87 14.81
C ILE A 180 -16.97 -7.23 13.97
N VAL A 181 -15.96 -6.69 14.65
CA VAL A 181 -14.72 -6.23 14.02
C VAL A 181 -13.65 -7.30 14.21
N LEU A 182 -12.96 -7.66 13.13
CA LEU A 182 -11.87 -8.61 13.11
C LEU A 182 -10.68 -7.99 12.39
N THR A 183 -9.51 -8.04 13.02
CA THR A 183 -8.25 -7.53 12.45
C THR A 183 -7.14 -8.55 12.65
N ASP A 184 -6.32 -8.75 11.62
CA ASP A 184 -5.08 -9.53 11.69
C ASP A 184 -4.05 -9.00 10.69
N VAL A 185 -2.78 -9.32 10.91
CA VAL A 185 -1.70 -9.08 9.93
C VAL A 185 -1.29 -10.42 9.34
N VAL A 186 -1.57 -10.61 8.04
CA VAL A 186 -1.37 -11.89 7.36
C VAL A 186 -0.29 -11.75 6.31
N TYR A 187 0.69 -12.66 6.31
CA TYR A 187 1.63 -12.78 5.20
C TYR A 187 0.95 -13.42 3.99
N LEU A 188 1.04 -12.76 2.83
CA LEU A 188 0.53 -13.25 1.54
C LEU A 188 1.70 -13.34 0.57
N ALA A 189 1.82 -14.45 -0.15
CA ALA A 189 2.60 -14.53 -1.38
C ALA A 189 1.77 -13.97 -2.55
N ALA A 190 2.42 -13.66 -3.67
CA ALA A 190 1.69 -13.31 -4.89
C ALA A 190 0.78 -14.48 -5.31
N GLY A 191 -0.50 -14.19 -5.55
CA GLY A 191 -1.54 -15.18 -5.87
C GLY A 191 -2.26 -15.76 -4.65
N ASP A 192 -1.78 -15.55 -3.42
CA ASP A 192 -2.56 -15.90 -2.23
C ASP A 192 -3.78 -14.99 -2.13
N TYR A 193 -4.90 -15.54 -1.66
CA TYR A 193 -6.15 -14.80 -1.52
C TYR A 193 -6.70 -14.79 -0.10
N ILE A 194 -7.39 -13.70 0.23
CA ILE A 194 -8.15 -13.48 1.46
C ILE A 194 -9.64 -13.47 1.17
N GLU A 195 -10.37 -14.20 2.01
CA GLU A 195 -11.83 -14.24 2.03
C GLU A 195 -12.32 -14.04 3.47
N ILE A 196 -13.48 -13.41 3.64
CA ILE A 196 -14.12 -13.28 4.96
C ILE A 196 -15.34 -14.18 5.00
N TYR A 197 -15.46 -14.91 6.09
CA TYR A 197 -16.61 -15.72 6.41
C TYR A 197 -17.30 -15.20 7.66
N SER A 198 -18.61 -15.36 7.69
CA SER A 198 -19.47 -15.00 8.82
C SER A 198 -20.25 -16.24 9.25
N TYR A 199 -20.30 -16.49 10.56
CA TYR A 199 -21.10 -17.55 11.17
C TYR A 199 -22.34 -16.97 11.86
N ASN A 200 -23.48 -17.59 11.63
CA ASN A 200 -24.73 -17.28 12.31
C ASN A 200 -25.09 -18.41 13.28
N GLY A 201 -24.95 -18.18 14.59
CA GLY A 201 -25.36 -19.15 15.63
C GLY A 201 -26.86 -19.12 15.96
N HIS A 202 -27.64 -18.24 15.32
CA HIS A 202 -29.08 -18.13 15.53
C HIS A 202 -29.82 -19.37 14.99
N THR A 203 -31.02 -19.62 15.51
CA THR A 203 -31.87 -20.75 15.11
C THR A 203 -32.61 -20.53 13.79
N GLY A 204 -32.64 -19.28 13.32
CA GLY A 204 -33.18 -18.87 12.03
C GLY A 204 -32.15 -18.14 11.17
N THR A 205 -32.46 -17.98 9.88
CA THR A 205 -31.68 -17.15 8.97
C THR A 205 -31.64 -15.71 9.45
N LEU A 206 -30.46 -15.10 9.41
CA LEU A 206 -30.26 -13.67 9.70
C LEU A 206 -29.51 -12.99 8.57
N GLY A 207 -29.84 -11.72 8.35
CA GLY A 207 -29.17 -10.90 7.35
C GLY A 207 -27.89 -10.28 7.92
N ILE A 208 -26.81 -10.34 7.15
CA ILE A 208 -25.71 -9.39 7.27
C ILE A 208 -26.17 -8.09 6.60
N ALA A 209 -26.17 -7.00 7.37
CA ALA A 209 -26.59 -5.68 6.92
C ALA A 209 -25.71 -5.16 5.78
N HIS A 210 -26.30 -4.47 4.81
CA HIS A 210 -25.57 -3.72 3.79
C HIS A 210 -25.20 -2.32 4.28
N GLY A 211 -24.10 -1.77 3.76
CA GLY A 211 -23.62 -0.43 4.10
C GLY A 211 -22.10 -0.37 4.13
N GLU A 212 -21.55 0.69 3.56
CA GLU A 212 -20.10 0.93 3.43
C GLU A 212 -19.41 1.20 4.78
N ASP A 213 -20.17 1.68 5.74
CA ASP A 213 -19.75 2.05 7.09
C ASP A 213 -19.93 0.93 8.12
N ILE A 214 -20.81 -0.04 7.87
CA ILE A 214 -21.18 -1.09 8.84
C ILE A 214 -20.83 -2.53 8.43
N THR A 215 -20.71 -2.81 7.13
CA THR A 215 -20.26 -4.12 6.64
C THR A 215 -19.24 -3.95 5.52
N TYR A 216 -17.97 -4.03 5.90
CA TYR A 216 -16.85 -3.73 5.01
C TYR A 216 -15.62 -4.60 5.28
N LEU A 217 -14.74 -4.66 4.28
CA LEU A 217 -13.40 -5.24 4.31
C LEU A 217 -12.42 -4.16 3.85
N ALA A 218 -11.35 -3.94 4.61
CA ALA A 218 -10.23 -3.10 4.24
C ALA A 218 -8.93 -3.89 4.36
N ILE A 219 -8.09 -3.84 3.33
CA ILE A 219 -6.80 -4.53 3.29
C ILE A 219 -5.72 -3.59 2.80
N HIS A 220 -4.64 -3.42 3.57
CA HIS A 220 -3.47 -2.59 3.21
C HIS A 220 -2.17 -3.39 3.34
N LYS A 221 -1.27 -3.29 2.34
CA LYS A 221 0.07 -3.85 2.42
C LYS A 221 0.96 -3.00 3.33
N LEU A 222 1.65 -3.64 4.27
CA LEU A 222 2.52 -2.99 5.25
C LEU A 222 4.01 -3.06 4.85
N SER A 223 4.48 -4.22 4.38
CA SER A 223 5.89 -4.47 4.03
C SER A 223 6.02 -5.53 2.96
#